data_AF-A0A7C1XFE1-F1
#
_entry.id   AF-A0A7C1XFE1-F1
#
_cell.length_a   1.000
_cell.length_b   1.000
_cell.length_c   1.000
_cell.angle_alpha   90.00
_cell.angle_beta   90.00
_cell.angle_gamma   90.00
#
_symmetry.space_group_name_H-M   'P 1'
#
loop_
_entity.id
_entity.type
_entity.pdbx_description
1 polymer ?
#
loop_
_entity_poly.entity_id
_entity_poly.type
_entity_poly.pdbx_seq_one_letter_code
_entity_poly.pdbx_strand_id
1 'polypeptide(L)' 'DEELEERRSKWRRPDPKVKKGYLSRYARLVSSAASGAVMK' A
#
# COMPACT_ATOMS: atom_id res chain seq x y z
N ASP A 1 -13.03 -18.36 6.26
CA ASP A 1 -13.10 -17.14 5.43
C ASP A 1 -13.79 -15.97 6.12
N GLU A 2 -14.91 -16.19 6.82
CA GLU A 2 -15.67 -15.14 7.54
C GLU A 2 -14.78 -14.26 8.45
N GLU A 3 -13.89 -14.86 9.25
CA GLU A 3 -13.02 -14.10 10.15
C GLU A 3 -12.00 -13.21 9.40
N LEU A 4 -11.52 -13.66 8.23
CA LEU A 4 -10.60 -12.86 7.40
C LEU A 4 -11.34 -11.71 6.70
N GLU A 5 -12.59 -11.92 6.30
CA GLU A 5 -13.42 -10.87 5.71
C GLU A 5 -13.76 -9.79 6.74
N GLU A 6 -14.11 -10.18 7.97
CA GLU A 6 -14.31 -9.24 9.07
C GLU A 6 -13.05 -8.42 9.39
N ARG A 7 -11.88 -9.05 9.38
CA ARG A 7 -10.60 -8.35 9.63
C ARG A 7 -10.27 -7.39 8.49
N ARG A 8 -10.60 -7.74 7.25
CA ARG A 8 -10.41 -6.87 6.07
C ARG A 8 -11.37 -5.69 6.08
N SER A 9 -12.62 -5.87 6.51
CA SER A 9 -13.59 -4.77 6.61
C SER A 9 -13.23 -3.78 7.71
N LYS A 10 -12.65 -4.27 8.81
CA LYS A 10 -12.11 -3.44 9.91
C LYS A 10 -10.72 -2.85 9.60
N TRP A 11 -10.05 -3.28 8.52
CA TRP A 11 -8.70 -2.84 8.21
C TRP A 11 -8.68 -1.41 7.69
N ARG A 12 -7.96 -0.53 8.38
CA ARG A 12 -7.70 0.85 7.95
C ARG A 12 -6.25 0.98 7.51
N ARG A 13 -6.04 1.42 6.26
CA ARG A 13 -4.70 1.65 5.72
C ARG A 13 -3.94 2.67 6.61
N PRO A 14 -2.75 2.33 7.11
CA PRO A 14 -1.95 3.25 7.91
C PRO A 14 -1.38 4.38 7.04
N ASP A 15 -1.09 5.50 7.69
CA ASP A 15 -0.47 6.67 7.04
C ASP A 15 0.93 6.34 6.51
N PRO A 16 1.34 6.91 5.36
CA PRO A 16 2.71 6.78 4.89
C PRO A 16 3.71 7.38 5.88
N LYS A 17 4.76 6.62 6.23
CA LYS A 17 5.86 7.09 7.10
C LYS A 17 6.58 8.31 6.52
N VAL A 18 6.68 8.38 5.19
CA VAL A 18 7.35 9.48 4.48
C VAL A 18 6.32 10.25 3.66
N LYS A 19 6.01 11.47 4.11
CA LYS A 19 5.00 12.35 3.51
C LYS A 19 5.57 13.30 2.43
N LYS A 20 6.89 13.39 2.28
CA LYS A 20 7.57 14.34 1.37
C LYS A 20 8.74 13.68 0.61
N GLY A 21 9.13 14.28 -0.51
CA GLY A 21 10.28 13.86 -1.31
C GLY A 21 10.01 12.66 -2.23
N TYR A 22 11.08 12.09 -2.77
CA TYR A 22 11.00 11.04 -3.79
C TYR A 22 10.34 9.75 -3.28
N LEU A 23 10.60 9.35 -2.02
CA LEU A 23 10.00 8.16 -1.41
C LEU A 23 8.47 8.27 -1.29
N SER A 24 7.93 9.48 -1.10
CA SER A 24 6.48 9.70 -1.12
C SER A 24 5.89 9.49 -2.52
N ARG A 25 6.63 9.87 -3.58
CA ARG A 25 6.23 9.61 -4.98
C ARG A 25 6.32 8.12 -5.31
N TYR A 26 7.41 7.48 -4.91
CA TYR A 26 7.61 6.04 -5.11
C TYR A 26 6.52 5.21 -4.42
N ALA A 27 6.24 5.48 -3.14
CA ALA A 27 5.20 4.77 -2.38
C ALA A 27 3.79 4.92 -2.97
N ARG A 28 3.54 5.96 -3.79
CA ARG A 28 2.25 6.20 -4.44
C ARG A 28 2.12 5.53 -5.81
N LEU A 29 3.23 5.36 -6.53
CA LEU A 29 3.25 4.98 -7.96
C LEU A 29 3.81 3.58 -8.20
N VAL A 30 4.51 3.00 -7.21
CA VAL A 30 5.09 1.66 -7.34
C VAL A 30 4.01 0.59 -7.41
N SER A 31 4.13 -0.31 -8.38
CA SER A 31 3.27 -1.47 -8.50
C SER A 31 3.62 -2.56 -7.47
N SER A 32 2.80 -3.61 -7.37
CA SER A 32 3.07 -4.73 -6.47
C SER A 32 4.40 -5.41 -6.82
N ALA A 33 5.06 -6.02 -5.82
CA ALA A 33 6.31 -6.76 -6.04
C ALA A 33 6.15 -7.88 -7.10
N ALA A 34 4.98 -8.54 -7.13
CA ALA A 34 4.66 -9.56 -8.14
C ALA A 34 4.61 -9.02 -9.57
N SER A 35 4.36 -7.72 -9.74
CA SER A 35 4.37 -7.04 -11.04
C SER A 35 5.69 -6.33 -11.36
N GLY A 36 6.74 -6.61 -10.59
CA GLY A 36 8.09 -6.08 -10.80
C GLY A 36 8.36 -4.72 -10.14
N ALA A 37 7.48 -4.23 -9.26
CA ALA A 37 7.64 -2.95 -8.57
C ALA A 37 7.95 -1.78 -9.52
N VAL A 38 7.33 -1.78 -10.70
CA VAL A 38 7.51 -0.73 -11.71
C VAL A 38 6.68 0.49 -11.32
N MET A 39 7.22 1.69 -11.56
CA MET A 39 6.46 2.93 -11.39
C MET A 39 5.47 3.07 -12.55
N LYS A 40 4.18 3.22 -12.24
CA LYS A 40 3.12 3.53 -13.20
C LYS A 40 2.56 4.93 -12.95
#